data_AF-A0A4V2AZ29-F1
#
_entry.id   AF-A0A4V2AZ29-F1
#
_cell.length_a   1.000
_cell.length_b   1.000
_cell.length_c   1.000
_cell.angle_alpha   90.00
_cell.angle_beta   90.00
_cell.angle_gamma   90.00
#
_symmetry.space_group_name_H-M   'P 1'
#
loop_
_entity.id
_entity.type
_entity.pdbx_description
1 polymer ?
#
loop_
_entity_poly.entity_id
_entity_poly.type
_entity_poly.pdbx_seq_one_letter_code
_entity_poly.pdbx_strand_id
1 'polypeptide(L)'
;NYMRDRNLLAIPATVCTGGSDGRMGDRLAFSGLVLFDTTIEHGFRKLGGIDHGTAGASCHAWWSNASSQVKRSVILDDRVFSIAEDRLKMQDLKHLGDDVATVSFRD
;
A
#
# COMPACT_ATOMS: atom_id res chain seq x y z
N ASN A 1 7.54 -1.92 -7.24
CA ASN A 1 7.63 -1.07 -8.45
C ASN A 1 8.62 0.04 -8.13
N TYR A 2 9.76 0.15 -8.82
CA TYR A 2 10.78 1.18 -8.57
C TYR A 2 11.02 2.02 -9.83
N MET A 3 10.82 3.32 -9.71
CA MET A 3 10.96 4.32 -10.78
C MET A 3 12.14 5.23 -10.45
N ARG A 4 13.30 4.87 -11.01
CA ARG A 4 14.59 5.53 -10.68
C ARG A 4 14.58 7.01 -11.03
N ASP A 5 14.00 7.39 -12.15
CA ASP A 5 13.88 8.78 -12.63
C ASP A 5 13.11 9.70 -11.67
N ARG A 6 12.29 9.11 -10.80
CA ARG A 6 11.44 9.82 -9.83
C ARG A 6 11.83 9.54 -8.37
N ASN A 7 12.88 8.76 -8.14
CA ASN A 7 13.22 8.20 -6.82
C ASN A 7 12.02 7.49 -6.14
N LEU A 8 11.05 6.98 -6.90
CA LEU A 8 9.79 6.51 -6.34
C LEU A 8 9.77 4.99 -6.24
N LEU A 9 9.47 4.48 -5.05
CA LEU A 9 9.28 3.06 -4.78
C LEU A 9 7.88 2.81 -4.24
N ALA A 10 7.16 1.89 -4.87
CA ALA A 10 5.86 1.42 -4.41
C ALA A 10 5.95 -0.06 -3.99
N ILE A 11 5.58 -0.33 -2.74
CA ILE A 11 5.59 -1.66 -2.12
C ILE A 11 4.19 -1.99 -1.61
N PRO A 12 3.54 -3.07 -2.12
CA PRO A 12 2.37 -3.62 -1.47
C PRO A 12 2.74 -4.14 -0.08
N ALA A 13 2.03 -3.70 0.95
CA ALA A 13 2.30 -4.10 2.32
C ALA A 13 1.01 -4.28 3.13
N THR A 14 1.10 -5.11 4.17
CA THR A 14 0.07 -5.27 5.19
C THR A 14 0.69 -5.01 6.56
N VAL A 15 0.02 -4.22 7.39
CA VAL A 15 0.43 -3.91 8.76
C VAL A 15 -0.65 -4.43 9.71
N CYS A 16 -0.22 -5.30 10.62
CA CYS A 16 -1.04 -5.85 11.69
C CYS A 16 -0.51 -5.33 13.04
N THR A 17 -1.42 -4.87 13.90
CA THR A 17 -1.15 -4.36 15.25
C THR A 17 -1.78 -5.28 16.31
N GLY A 18 -1.49 -5.03 17.59
CA GLY A 18 -2.02 -5.83 18.71
C GLY A 18 -1.12 -6.99 19.16
N GLY A 19 0.00 -7.24 18.46
CA GLY A 19 1.01 -8.21 18.87
C GLY A 19 2.04 -7.60 19.84
N SER A 20 2.51 -8.40 20.80
CA SER A 20 3.65 -8.10 21.68
C SER A 20 4.41 -9.39 22.00
N ASP A 21 5.65 -9.29 22.47
CA ASP A 21 6.45 -10.41 23.02
C ASP A 21 6.46 -11.67 22.13
N GLY A 22 6.77 -11.50 20.84
CA GLY A 22 6.86 -12.62 19.88
C GLY A 22 5.51 -13.13 19.35
N ARG A 23 4.39 -12.49 19.72
CA ARG A 23 3.07 -12.78 19.15
C ARG A 23 2.79 -11.88 17.95
N MET A 24 2.24 -12.48 16.91
CA MET A 24 1.74 -11.73 15.75
C MET A 24 0.55 -10.85 16.15
N GLY A 25 0.44 -9.69 15.50
CA GLY A 25 -0.77 -8.86 15.61
C GLY A 25 -1.95 -9.50 14.89
N ASP A 26 -3.13 -9.31 15.44
CA ASP A 26 -4.41 -9.80 14.93
C ASP A 26 -5.33 -8.68 14.44
N ARG A 27 -4.94 -7.41 14.64
CA ARG A 27 -5.72 -6.24 14.22
C ARG A 27 -5.12 -5.63 12.97
N LEU A 28 -5.85 -5.71 11.86
CA LEU A 28 -5.42 -5.08 10.62
C LEU A 28 -5.40 -3.55 10.81
N ALA A 29 -4.24 -2.95 10.60
CA ALA A 29 -4.06 -1.49 10.62
C ALA A 29 -3.92 -0.90 9.22
N PHE A 30 -3.45 -1.69 8.25
CA PHE A 30 -3.29 -1.28 6.85
C PHE A 30 -3.18 -2.52 5.96
N SER A 31 -3.83 -2.53 4.80
CA SER A 31 -3.51 -3.46 3.71
C SER A 31 -3.60 -2.76 2.39
N GLY A 32 -2.46 -2.44 1.77
CA GLY A 32 -2.48 -1.51 0.65
C GLY A 32 -1.13 -1.34 -0.03
N LEU A 33 -0.95 -0.20 -0.68
CA LEU A 33 0.29 0.19 -1.37
C LEU A 33 0.98 1.31 -0.58
N VAL A 34 2.24 1.10 -0.17
CA VAL A 34 3.06 2.12 0.48
C VAL A 34 4.01 2.73 -0.53
N LEU A 35 4.12 4.06 -0.53
CA LEU A 35 4.97 4.83 -1.42
C LEU A 35 6.15 5.42 -0.64
N PHE A 36 7.34 5.34 -1.21
CA PHE A 36 8.57 5.87 -0.66
C PHE A 36 9.31 6.70 -1.69
N ASP A 37 9.84 7.84 -1.25
CA ASP A 37 10.94 8.54 -1.91
C ASP A 37 12.25 7.86 -1.47
N THR A 38 13.04 7.41 -2.44
CA THR A 38 14.20 6.54 -2.22
C THR A 38 15.43 7.12 -2.87
N THR A 39 16.35 7.64 -2.05
CA THR A 39 17.62 8.23 -2.50
C THR A 39 18.81 7.53 -1.83
N ILE A 40 20.01 7.72 -2.38
CA ILE A 40 21.24 7.19 -1.77
C ILE A 40 21.52 7.86 -0.42
N GLU A 41 21.22 9.17 -0.30
CA GLU A 41 21.53 9.96 0.88
C GLU A 41 20.61 9.64 2.08
N HIS A 42 19.31 9.43 1.82
CA HIS A 42 18.31 9.29 2.89
C HIS A 42 17.66 7.90 2.96
N GLY A 43 18.02 6.99 2.06
CA GLY A 43 17.38 5.66 1.99
C GLY A 43 15.90 5.77 1.66
N PHE A 44 15.06 4.99 2.34
CA PHE A 44 13.60 4.97 2.13
C PHE A 44 12.89 5.99 3.02
N ARG A 45 12.36 7.05 2.43
CA ARG A 45 11.51 8.04 3.10
C ARG A 45 10.05 7.80 2.72
N LYS A 46 9.22 7.42 3.69
CA LYS A 46 7.78 7.16 3.45
C LYS A 46 7.08 8.44 3.00
N LEU A 47 6.38 8.37 1.87
CA LEU A 47 5.50 9.43 1.36
C LEU A 47 4.07 9.27 1.88
N GLY A 48 3.58 8.04 1.94
CA GLY A 48 2.21 7.74 2.36
C GLY A 48 1.80 6.32 2.02
N GLY A 49 0.52 6.02 2.14
CA GLY A 49 -0.04 4.73 1.78
C GLY A 49 -1.47 4.82 1.30
N ILE A 50 -1.82 4.00 0.32
CA ILE A 50 -3.17 3.86 -0.21
C ILE A 50 -3.76 2.60 0.40
N ASP A 51 -4.67 2.77 1.35
CA ASP A 51 -5.23 1.65 2.12
C ASP A 51 -6.42 1.00 1.39
N HIS A 52 -6.37 -0.33 1.32
CA HIS A 52 -7.41 -1.22 0.81
C HIS A 52 -8.00 -2.13 1.91
N GLY A 53 -7.88 -1.77 3.19
CA GLY A 53 -8.55 -2.41 4.33
C GLY A 53 -10.05 -2.75 4.10
N THR A 54 -10.59 -3.71 4.85
CA THR A 54 -11.20 -4.92 4.27
C THR A 54 -12.70 -4.99 3.98
N ALA A 55 -13.00 -5.70 2.88
CA ALA A 55 -13.59 -7.05 2.93
C ALA A 55 -12.51 -8.10 2.54
N GLY A 56 -12.31 -9.18 3.30
CA GLY A 56 -11.51 -10.36 2.90
C GLY A 56 -10.04 -10.48 3.32
N ALA A 57 -9.38 -9.48 3.92
CA ALA A 57 -8.00 -9.63 4.39
C ALA A 57 -7.94 -10.30 5.77
N SER A 58 -7.21 -11.41 5.84
CA SER A 58 -6.80 -12.05 7.07
C SER A 58 -5.67 -11.26 7.73
N CYS A 59 -5.75 -11.03 9.04
CA CYS A 59 -4.64 -10.49 9.83
C CYS A 59 -4.13 -11.56 10.80
N HIS A 60 -3.26 -12.42 10.27
CA HIS A 60 -2.39 -13.33 11.01
C HIS A 60 -1.01 -13.41 10.33
N ALA A 61 -0.69 -12.38 9.55
CA ALA A 61 0.52 -12.34 8.78
C ALA A 61 1.68 -11.85 9.66
N TRP A 62 2.68 -12.70 9.82
CA TRP A 62 4.00 -12.25 10.22
C TRP A 62 4.56 -11.31 9.14
N TRP A 63 5.49 -10.41 9.50
CA TRP A 63 6.06 -9.45 8.55
C TRP A 63 6.70 -10.12 7.32
N SER A 64 7.13 -11.39 7.42
CA SER A 64 7.69 -12.18 6.31
C SER A 64 6.65 -12.84 5.40
N ASN A 65 5.37 -12.86 5.78
CA ASN A 65 4.27 -13.48 5.02
C ASN A 65 3.07 -12.53 4.89
N ALA A 66 3.36 -11.22 4.81
CA ALA A 66 2.34 -10.20 4.62
C ALA A 66 1.79 -10.23 3.19
N SER A 67 0.50 -10.58 3.04
CA SER A 67 -0.21 -10.45 1.77
C SER A 67 -1.00 -9.14 1.75
N SER A 68 -0.64 -8.24 0.86
CA SER A 68 -1.43 -7.01 0.61
C SER A 68 -2.65 -7.34 -0.25
N GLN A 69 -3.75 -6.60 -0.02
CA GLN A 69 -4.89 -6.60 -0.94
C GLN A 69 -4.50 -6.05 -2.32
N VAL A 70 -3.53 -5.14 -2.39
CA VAL A 70 -3.03 -4.60 -3.66
C VAL A 70 -2.16 -5.65 -4.37
N LYS A 71 -2.57 -6.05 -5.57
CA LYS A 71 -1.87 -7.04 -6.41
C LYS A 71 -1.02 -6.38 -7.49
N ARG A 72 -1.40 -5.19 -7.95
CA ARG A 72 -0.68 -4.42 -8.99
C ARG A 72 -0.71 -2.93 -8.66
N SER A 73 0.29 -2.22 -9.16
CA SER A 73 0.35 -0.76 -9.08
C SER A 73 0.82 -0.16 -10.40
N VAL A 74 0.20 0.95 -10.79
CA VAL A 74 0.60 1.77 -11.95
C VAL A 74 0.82 3.18 -11.45
N ILE A 75 1.88 3.82 -11.90
CA ILE A 75 2.11 5.24 -11.67
C ILE A 75 2.14 5.88 -13.06
N LEU A 76 1.28 6.86 -13.27
CA LEU A 76 1.14 7.57 -14.52
C LEU A 76 1.05 9.06 -14.21
N ASP A 77 1.99 9.83 -14.74
CA ASP A 77 2.13 11.26 -14.43
C ASP A 77 2.18 11.50 -12.91
N ASP A 78 1.33 12.37 -12.35
CA ASP A 78 1.24 12.65 -10.91
C ASP A 78 0.17 11.78 -10.21
N ARG A 79 -0.16 10.60 -10.75
CA ARG A 79 -1.19 9.70 -10.22
C ARG A 79 -0.64 8.33 -9.87
N VAL A 80 -1.16 7.76 -8.78
CA VAL A 80 -0.93 6.38 -8.38
C VAL A 80 -2.23 5.61 -8.45
N PHE A 81 -2.18 4.47 -9.14
CA PHE A 81 -3.25 3.50 -9.23
C PHE A 81 -2.84 2.27 -8.45
N SER A 82 -3.64 1.91 -7.45
CA SER A 82 -3.46 0.70 -6.64
C SER A 82 -4.63 -0.24 -6.90
N ILE A 83 -4.30 -1.46 -7.32
CA ILE A 83 -5.26 -2.40 -7.91
C ILE A 83 -5.35 -3.63 -7.02
N ALA A 84 -6.50 -3.84 -6.40
CA ALA A 84 -6.88 -5.04 -5.70
C ALA A 84 -7.70 -5.96 -6.62
N GLU A 85 -8.20 -7.08 -6.10
CA GLU A 85 -9.01 -8.03 -6.88
C GLU A 85 -10.44 -7.55 -7.12
N ASP A 86 -10.96 -6.70 -6.23
CA ASP A 86 -12.35 -6.23 -6.23
C ASP A 86 -12.48 -4.76 -6.64
N ARG A 87 -11.40 -3.98 -6.61
CA ARG A 87 -11.41 -2.55 -6.91
C ARG A 87 -10.05 -1.98 -7.27
N LEU A 88 -10.10 -0.79 -7.85
CA LEU A 88 -8.96 0.10 -8.03
C LEU A 88 -9.18 1.39 -7.24
N LYS A 89 -8.10 1.91 -6.64
CA LYS A 89 -8.05 3.25 -6.06
C LYS A 89 -7.02 4.11 -6.78
N MET A 90 -7.37 5.37 -7.04
CA MET A 90 -6.51 6.37 -7.65
C MET A 90 -6.30 7.54 -6.69
N GLN A 91 -5.04 7.93 -6.47
CA GLN A 91 -4.68 9.08 -5.66
C GLN A 91 -3.65 9.98 -6.38
N ASP A 92 -3.56 11.24 -5.94
CA ASP A 92 -2.51 12.17 -6.36
C ASP A 92 -1.23 11.91 -5.54
N LEU A 93 -0.06 11.84 -6.20
CA LEU A 93 1.22 11.61 -5.54
C LEU A 93 1.55 12.66 -4.47
N LYS A 94 1.04 13.88 -4.62
CA LYS A 94 1.25 15.02 -3.70
C LYS A 94 0.24 15.03 -2.55
N HIS A 95 -0.85 14.29 -2.66
CA HIS A 95 -1.95 14.26 -1.67
C HIS A 95 -2.39 12.82 -1.42
N LEU A 96 -1.50 12.04 -0.82
CA LEU A 96 -1.78 10.65 -0.43
C LEU A 96 -2.67 10.62 0.82
N GLY A 97 -3.61 9.67 0.84
CA GLY A 97 -4.64 9.52 1.87
C GLY A 97 -6.05 9.78 1.34
N ASP A 98 -6.17 10.58 0.28
CA ASP A 98 -7.45 10.97 -0.30
C ASP A 98 -7.68 10.30 -1.65
N ASP A 99 -8.70 9.45 -1.73
CA ASP A 99 -9.10 8.78 -2.97
C ASP A 99 -9.71 9.79 -3.94
N VAL A 100 -9.01 10.09 -5.04
CA VAL A 100 -9.55 10.88 -6.15
C VAL A 100 -10.64 10.09 -6.87
N ALA A 101 -10.45 8.77 -6.98
CA ALA A 101 -11.46 7.85 -7.47
C ALA A 101 -11.29 6.45 -6.85
N THR A 102 -12.42 5.78 -6.63
CA THR A 102 -12.49 4.35 -6.36
C THR A 102 -13.40 3.71 -7.40
N VAL A 103 -12.92 2.65 -8.07
CA VAL A 103 -13.67 1.92 -9.09
C VAL A 103 -13.83 0.48 -8.64
N SER A 104 -15.07 0.04 -8.44
CA SER A 104 -15.40 -1.36 -8.18
C SER A 104 -15.27 -2.18 -9.46
N PHE A 105 -14.78 -3.41 -9.34
CA PHE A 105 -14.78 -4.42 -10.41
C PHE A 105 -15.96 -5.39 -10.29
N ARG A 106 -16.78 -5.22 -9.25
CA ARG A 106 -18.04 -5.94 -9.06
C ARG A 106 -19.18 -5.01 -9.46
N ASP A 107 -20.13 -5.57 -10.21
CA ASP A 107 -21.39 -4.92 -10.61
C ASP A 107 -22.33 -4.67 -9.42
#